data_AF-A0A240B2U0-F1
#
_entry.id   AF-A0A240B2U0-F1
#
_cell.length_a   1.000
_cell.length_b   1.000
_cell.length_c   1.000
_cell.angle_alpha   90.00
_cell.angle_beta   90.00
_cell.angle_gamma   90.00
#
_symmetry.space_group_name_H-M   'P 1'
#
loop_
_entity.id
_entity.type
_entity.pdbx_description
1 polymer ?
#
loop_
_entity_poly.entity_id
_entity_poly.type
_entity_poly.pdbx_seq_one_letter_code
_entity_poly.pdbx_strand_id
1 'polypeptide(L)'
;MKNFFISAVLDLIIIFASYFIFRFILKGPIRHKIYEKLFSSFSKFIIYIFLITVIITSLSAIALYRTRYIAYVNIVAPALVSILVGFVMSTVPTRGVGDKS
;
A
#
# COMPACT_ATOMS: atom_id res chain seq x y z
N MET A 1 23.49 -0.98 -8.92
CA MET A 1 22.50 0.12 -9.03
C MET A 1 21.44 -0.10 -10.12
N LYS A 2 21.72 -0.77 -11.25
CA LYS A 2 20.68 -1.06 -12.28
C LYS A 2 19.45 -1.79 -11.72
N ASN A 3 19.65 -2.80 -10.87
CA ASN A 3 18.53 -3.55 -10.27
C ASN A 3 17.67 -2.69 -9.33
N PHE A 4 18.23 -1.66 -8.69
CA PHE A 4 17.47 -0.78 -7.81
C PHE A 4 16.47 0.07 -8.60
N PHE A 5 16.90 0.70 -9.70
CA PHE A 5 16.00 1.48 -10.55
C PHE A 5 14.90 0.62 -11.16
N ILE A 6 15.23 -0.59 -11.60
CA ILE A 6 14.24 -1.53 -12.15
C ILE A 6 13.22 -1.90 -11.09
N SER A 7 13.66 -2.27 -9.88
CA SER A 7 12.75 -2.57 -8.76
C SER A 7 11.88 -1.36 -8.38
N ALA A 8 12.45 -0.15 -8.33
CA ALA A 8 11.67 1.06 -8.01
C ALA A 8 10.59 1.37 -9.06
N VAL A 9 10.89 1.17 -10.35
CA VAL A 9 9.88 1.31 -11.42
C VAL A 9 8.80 0.23 -11.30
N LEU A 10 9.18 -1.00 -10.98
CA LEU A 10 8.23 -2.08 -10.70
C LEU A 10 7.33 -1.77 -9.50
N ASP A 11 7.89 -1.22 -8.43
CA ASP A 11 7.11 -0.79 -7.25
C ASP A 11 6.09 0.28 -7.64
N LEU A 12 6.46 1.27 -8.45
CA LEU A 12 5.51 2.26 -8.99
C LEU A 12 4.38 1.60 -9.78
N ILE A 13 4.71 0.64 -10.66
CA ILE A 13 3.72 -0.11 -11.42
C ILE A 13 2.77 -0.86 -10.47
N ILE A 14 3.30 -1.49 -9.41
CA ILE A 14 2.50 -2.21 -8.40
C ILE A 14 1.60 -1.25 -7.63
N ILE A 15 2.08 -0.04 -7.27
CA ILE A 15 1.27 0.99 -6.61
C ILE A 15 0.07 1.35 -7.48
N PHE A 16 0.30 1.67 -8.76
CA PHE A 16 -0.77 2.05 -9.67
C PHE A 16 -1.73 0.89 -9.95
N ALA A 17 -1.21 -0.31 -10.20
CA ALA A 17 -2.03 -1.50 -10.38
C ALA A 17 -2.94 -1.74 -9.17
N SER A 18 -2.37 -1.69 -7.96
CA SER A 18 -3.11 -1.83 -6.70
C SER A 18 -4.15 -0.72 -6.54
N TYR A 19 -3.80 0.52 -6.84
CA TYR A 19 -4.73 1.66 -6.82
C TYR A 19 -5.97 1.40 -7.70
N PHE A 20 -5.77 0.97 -8.95
CA PHE A 20 -6.88 0.71 -9.87
C PHE A 20 -7.72 -0.48 -9.42
N ILE A 21 -7.08 -1.55 -8.92
CA ILE A 21 -7.77 -2.73 -8.36
C ILE A 21 -8.66 -2.32 -7.19
N PHE A 22 -8.13 -1.61 -6.19
CA PHE A 22 -8.91 -1.21 -5.02
C PHE A 22 -9.97 -0.16 -5.36
N ARG A 23 -9.70 0.74 -6.31
CA ARG A 23 -10.71 1.68 -6.82
C ARG A 23 -11.87 0.98 -7.51
N PHE A 24 -11.61 -0.11 -8.22
CA PHE A 24 -12.63 -0.92 -8.89
C PHE A 24 -13.44 -1.77 -7.90
N ILE A 25 -12.77 -2.38 -6.92
CA ILE A 25 -13.39 -3.25 -5.91
C ILE A 25 -14.22 -2.44 -4.90
N LEU A 26 -13.71 -1.29 -4.44
CA LEU A 26 -14.35 -0.49 -3.38
C LEU A 26 -15.20 0.62 -3.97
N LYS A 27 -16.51 0.60 -3.66
CA LYS A 27 -17.44 1.68 -4.04
C LYS A 27 -17.00 3.02 -3.42
N GLY A 28 -17.26 4.12 -4.13
CA GLY A 28 -16.91 5.48 -3.70
C GLY A 28 -17.27 5.83 -2.24
N PRO A 29 -18.52 5.57 -1.77
CA PRO A 29 -18.91 5.85 -0.39
C PRO A 29 -18.11 5.06 0.65
N ILE A 30 -17.74 3.81 0.33
CA ILE A 30 -16.94 2.95 1.22
C ILE A 30 -15.52 3.50 1.33
N ARG A 31 -14.92 3.89 0.21
CA ARG A 31 -13.58 4.50 0.17
C ARG A 31 -13.52 5.78 1.00
N HIS A 32 -14.54 6.62 0.87
CA HIS A 32 -14.64 7.86 1.65
C HIS A 32 -14.74 7.58 3.16
N LYS A 33 -15.61 6.66 3.57
CA LYS A 33 -15.74 6.26 4.98
C LYS A 33 -14.44 5.67 5.55
N ILE A 34 -13.70 4.89 4.76
CA ILE A 34 -12.38 4.37 5.14
C ILE A 34 -11.38 5.52 5.31
N TYR A 35 -11.35 6.45 4.36
CA TYR A 35 -10.47 7.63 4.40
C TYR A 35 -10.73 8.48 5.64
N GLU A 36 -11.98 8.83 5.94
CA GLU A 36 -12.32 9.61 7.13
C GLU A 36 -11.86 8.92 8.42
N LYS A 37 -12.03 7.59 8.51
CA LYS A 37 -11.58 6.83 9.67
C LYS A 37 -10.05 6.79 9.78
N LEU A 38 -9.35 6.57 8.66
CA LEU A 38 -7.88 6.52 8.61
C LEU A 38 -7.27 7.88 8.94
N PHE A 39 -7.77 8.96 8.36
CA PHE A 39 -7.23 10.31 8.51
C PHE A 39 -7.86 11.12 9.64
N SER A 40 -8.74 10.52 10.45
CA SER A 40 -9.33 11.15 11.64
C SER A 40 -8.29 11.71 12.63
N SER A 41 -7.12 11.07 12.72
CA SER A 41 -5.98 11.54 13.50
C SER A 41 -4.69 11.19 12.78
N PHE A 42 -3.90 12.21 12.45
CA PHE A 42 -2.64 12.02 11.74
C PHE A 42 -1.66 11.13 12.52
N SER A 43 -1.60 11.29 13.85
CA SER A 43 -0.76 10.44 14.69
C SER A 43 -1.19 8.97 14.66
N LYS A 44 -2.50 8.69 14.72
CA LYS A 44 -3.02 7.32 14.60
C LYS A 44 -2.74 6.74 13.21
N PHE A 45 -2.91 7.55 12.16
CA PHE A 45 -2.58 7.16 10.80
C PHE A 45 -1.12 6.72 10.67
N ILE A 46 -0.17 7.54 11.16
CA ILE A 46 1.26 7.21 11.13
C ILE A 46 1.53 5.91 11.89
N ILE A 47 0.99 5.76 13.11
CA ILE A 47 1.20 4.57 13.93
C ILE A 47 0.66 3.32 13.22
N TYR A 48 -0.53 3.38 12.63
CA TYR A 48 -1.10 2.25 11.90
C TYR A 48 -0.29 1.88 10.66
N ILE A 49 0.12 2.87 9.85
CA ILE A 49 0.97 2.62 8.68
C ILE A 49 2.30 2.01 9.10
N PHE A 50 2.92 2.53 10.15
CA PHE A 50 4.18 2.01 10.67
C PHE A 50 4.03 0.56 11.12
N LEU A 51 3.04 0.26 11.96
CA LEU A 51 2.80 -1.10 12.46
C LEU A 51 2.51 -2.08 11.33
N ILE A 52 1.65 -1.72 10.37
CA ILE A 52 1.33 -2.57 9.23
C ILE A 52 2.59 -2.81 8.37
N THR A 53 3.40 -1.78 8.14
CA THR A 53 4.64 -1.90 7.36
C THR A 53 5.66 -2.82 8.05
N VAL A 54 5.82 -2.68 9.37
CA VAL A 54 6.67 -3.58 10.18
C VAL A 54 6.17 -5.01 10.10
N ILE A 55 4.86 -5.24 10.19
CA ILE A 55 4.25 -6.56 10.07
C ILE A 55 4.51 -7.16 8.69
N ILE A 56 4.23 -6.43 7.61
CA ILE A 56 4.47 -6.89 6.23
C ILE A 56 5.94 -7.25 6.04
N THR A 57 6.85 -6.38 6.47
CA THR A 57 8.30 -6.59 6.31
C THR A 57 8.78 -7.79 7.10
N SER A 58 8.35 -7.93 8.37
CA SER A 58 8.72 -9.05 9.23
C SER A 58 8.19 -10.38 8.71
N LEU A 59 6.93 -10.43 8.28
CA LEU A 59 6.33 -11.62 7.69
C LEU A 59 7.04 -12.02 6.39
N SER A 60 7.37 -11.04 5.54
CA SER A 60 8.12 -11.27 4.29
C SER A 60 9.51 -11.83 4.59
N ALA A 61 10.21 -11.26 5.56
CA ALA A 61 11.53 -11.72 5.98
C ALA A 61 11.48 -13.15 6.52
N ILE A 62 10.51 -13.47 7.39
CA ILE A 62 10.33 -14.83 7.94
C ILE A 62 10.04 -15.84 6.82
N ALA A 63 9.14 -15.50 5.90
CA ALA A 63 8.79 -16.37 4.78
C ALA A 63 10.01 -16.66 3.89
N LEU A 64 10.75 -15.62 3.49
CA LEU A 64 11.92 -15.76 2.64
C LEU A 64 13.11 -16.44 3.33
N TYR A 65 13.25 -16.25 4.64
CA TYR A 65 14.25 -16.93 5.44
C TYR A 65 13.99 -18.45 5.44
N ARG A 66 12.73 -18.87 5.64
CA ARG A 66 12.35 -20.29 5.60
C ARG A 66 12.59 -20.92 4.23
N THR A 67 12.38 -20.18 3.14
CA THR A 67 12.56 -20.68 1.77
C THR A 67 13.98 -20.49 1.22
N ARG A 68 14.95 -20.02 2.04
CA ARG A 68 16.34 -19.73 1.63
C ARG A 68 16.47 -18.66 0.53
N TYR A 69 15.47 -17.80 0.36
CA TYR A 69 15.43 -16.72 -0.62
C TYR A 69 15.65 -15.34 0.00
N ILE A 70 16.37 -15.26 1.12
CA ILE A 70 16.59 -14.00 1.86
C ILE A 70 17.23 -12.90 1.01
N ALA A 71 18.01 -13.27 -0.02
CA ALA A 71 18.60 -12.32 -0.97
C ALA A 71 17.55 -11.44 -1.69
N TYR A 72 16.31 -11.90 -1.79
CA TYR A 72 15.21 -11.19 -2.45
C TYR A 72 14.36 -10.34 -1.51
N VAL A 73 14.70 -10.24 -0.22
CA VAL A 73 13.91 -9.49 0.77
C VAL A 73 13.76 -8.02 0.40
N ASN A 74 14.81 -7.43 -0.18
CA ASN A 74 14.83 -6.03 -0.63
C ASN A 74 14.04 -5.78 -1.92
N ILE A 75 13.40 -6.82 -2.49
CA ILE A 75 12.51 -6.71 -3.65
C ILE A 75 11.09 -7.05 -3.22
N VAL A 76 10.90 -8.18 -2.53
CA VAL A 76 9.57 -8.67 -2.15
C VAL A 76 8.92 -7.80 -1.07
N ALA A 77 9.67 -7.38 -0.03
CA ALA A 77 9.09 -6.58 1.03
C ALA A 77 8.63 -5.19 0.52
N PRO A 78 9.44 -4.43 -0.25
CA PRO A 78 8.98 -3.19 -0.88
C PRO A 78 7.79 -3.38 -1.84
N ALA A 79 7.77 -4.47 -2.61
CA ALA A 79 6.65 -4.77 -3.50
C ALA A 79 5.34 -5.00 -2.73
N LEU A 80 5.38 -5.71 -1.60
CA LEU A 80 4.19 -5.91 -0.76
C LEU A 80 3.75 -4.63 -0.05
N VAL A 81 4.70 -3.79 0.39
CA VAL A 81 4.40 -2.47 0.95
C VAL A 81 3.80 -1.54 -0.12
N SER A 82 4.24 -1.66 -1.37
CA SER A 82 3.68 -0.91 -2.51
C SER A 82 2.18 -1.17 -2.71
N ILE A 83 1.70 -2.39 -2.43
CA ILE A 83 0.26 -2.71 -2.44
C ILE A 83 -0.48 -1.92 -1.35
N LEU A 84 0.09 -1.83 -0.14
CA LEU A 84 -0.47 -1.03 0.95
C LEU A 84 -0.54 0.46 0.56
N VAL A 85 0.52 0.99 -0.06
CA VAL A 85 0.54 2.38 -0.54
C VAL A 85 -0.54 2.61 -1.60
N GLY A 86 -0.67 1.71 -2.58
CA GLY A 86 -1.73 1.77 -3.59
C GLY A 86 -3.14 1.69 -2.99
N PHE A 87 -3.34 0.88 -1.95
CA PHE A 87 -4.57 0.85 -1.18
C PHE A 87 -4.86 2.20 -0.52
N VAL A 88 -3.92 2.76 0.24
CA VAL A 88 -4.09 4.05 0.92
C VAL A 88 -4.39 5.15 -0.10
N MET A 89 -3.64 5.20 -1.20
CA MET A 89 -3.89 6.13 -2.31
C MET A 89 -5.29 5.96 -2.89
N SER A 90 -5.78 4.72 -3.01
CA SER A 90 -7.14 4.46 -3.50
C SER A 90 -8.20 5.03 -2.57
N THR A 91 -7.96 5.12 -1.26
CA THR A 91 -8.96 5.66 -0.33
C THR A 91 -9.18 7.16 -0.46
N VAL A 92 -8.21 7.89 -1.03
CA VAL A 92 -8.28 9.35 -1.18
C VAL A 92 -9.52 9.73 -2.02
N PRO A 93 -10.40 10.60 -1.50
CA PRO A 93 -11.56 11.07 -2.25
C PRO A 93 -11.09 11.90 -3.44
N THR A 94 -11.63 11.60 -4.62
CA THR A 94 -11.31 12.29 -5.89
C THR A 94 -12.36 13.31 -6.31
N ARG A 95 -13.48 13.36 -5.60
CA ARG A 95 -14.57 14.32 -5.78
C ARG A 95 -14.89 14.97 -4.44
N GLY A 96 -15.26 16.24 -4.46
CA GLY A 96 -15.64 16.97 -3.26
C GLY A 96 -16.88 16.36 -2.60
N VAL A 97 -16.98 16.51 -1.28
CA VAL A 97 -18.20 16.15 -0.54
C VAL A 97 -19.35 16.97 -1.12
N GLY A 98 -20.30 16.32 -1.82
CA GLY A 98 -21.48 16.98 -2.40
C GLY A 98 -21.62 16.93 -3.92
N ASP A 99 -20.67 16.37 -4.67
CA ASP A 99 -20.85 16.16 -6.11
C ASP A 99 -21.92 15.08 -6.35
N LYS A 100 -23.13 15.53 -6.71
CA LYS A 100 -24.25 14.67 -7.12
C LYS A 100 -23.94 14.09 -8.50
N SER A 101 -24.06 12.76 -8.61
CA SER A 101 -24.12 12.05 -9.90
C SER A 101 -25.20 12.63 -10.81
#